data_AF-A0A2U9IQV7-F1
#
_entry.id   AF-A0A2U9IQV7-F1
#
_cell.length_a   1.000
_cell.length_b   1.000
_cell.length_c   1.000
_cell.angle_alpha   90.00
_cell.angle_beta   90.00
_cell.angle_gamma   90.00
#
_symmetry.space_group_name_H-M   'P 1'
#
loop_
_entity.id
_entity.type
_entity.pdbx_description
1 polymer ?
#
loop_
_entity_poly.entity_id
_entity_poly.type
_entity_poly.pdbx_seq_one_letter_code
_entity_poly.pdbx_strand_id
1 'polypeptide(L)'
;MAVIVRKIHRREDGSTVWLRVGESPPVIKEGSVIDGGFFIRIGDDSGDKMIRLSDQEALDIAYRIIEAYRRHVRTFARLDELSYEQYKRTRMAKDEEEVEELSAETLEKEVINYLKENGGEATLDELRIALSEEHAAYARGPMRDKKVKIEGTRVKLIKD
;
A
#
# COMPACT_ATOMS: atom_id res chain seq x y z
N MET A 1 -24.66 -24.97 -8.12
CA MET A 1 -23.45 -24.39 -7.52
C MET A 1 -23.81 -23.07 -6.86
N ALA A 2 -23.70 -23.00 -5.53
CA ALA A 2 -23.90 -21.77 -4.78
C ALA A 2 -22.72 -20.81 -5.05
N VAL A 3 -23.00 -19.51 -5.14
CA VAL A 3 -21.95 -18.49 -5.35
C VAL A 3 -21.57 -17.90 -4.01
N ILE A 4 -20.31 -18.10 -3.61
CA ILE A 4 -19.73 -17.54 -2.39
C ILE A 4 -19.28 -16.11 -2.66
N VAL A 5 -18.56 -15.90 -3.77
CA VAL A 5 -18.02 -14.59 -4.15
C VAL A 5 -18.33 -14.33 -5.62
N ARG A 6 -18.71 -13.09 -5.93
CA ARG A 6 -18.82 -12.59 -7.30
C ARG A 6 -18.22 -11.20 -7.37
N LYS A 7 -17.21 -11.03 -8.23
CA LYS A 7 -16.69 -9.73 -8.60
C LYS A 7 -16.80 -9.54 -10.10
N ILE A 8 -17.29 -8.38 -10.49
CA ILE A 8 -17.33 -7.93 -11.88
C ILE A 8 -16.55 -6.63 -11.95
N HIS A 9 -15.72 -6.50 -12.97
CA HIS A 9 -14.97 -5.30 -13.27
C HIS A 9 -15.19 -4.95 -14.74
N ARG A 10 -15.61 -3.70 -14.99
CA ARG A 10 -15.70 -3.14 -16.34
C ARG A 10 -14.41 -2.38 -16.61
N ARG A 11 -13.75 -2.73 -17.71
CA ARG A 11 -12.56 -2.06 -18.21
C ARG A 11 -12.95 -0.76 -18.92
N GLU A 12 -11.97 0.11 -19.12
CA GLU A 12 -12.15 1.41 -19.79
C GLU A 12 -12.57 1.27 -21.26
N ASP A 13 -12.20 0.16 -21.90
CA ASP A 13 -12.61 -0.20 -23.27
C ASP A 13 -14.07 -0.71 -23.36
N GLY A 14 -14.79 -0.77 -22.24
CA GLY A 14 -16.17 -1.25 -22.15
C GLY A 14 -16.31 -2.75 -21.96
N SER A 15 -15.21 -3.53 -22.05
CA SER A 15 -15.23 -4.97 -21.81
C SER A 15 -15.39 -5.31 -20.33
N THR A 16 -15.91 -6.50 -20.04
CA THR A 16 -16.17 -6.96 -18.68
C THR A 16 -15.32 -8.18 -18.35
N VAL A 17 -14.67 -8.15 -17.18
CA VAL A 17 -14.02 -9.31 -16.57
C VAL A 17 -14.75 -9.66 -15.29
N TRP A 18 -14.89 -10.95 -15.01
CA TRP A 18 -15.47 -11.41 -13.76
C TRP A 18 -14.70 -12.56 -13.14
N LEU A 19 -14.83 -12.63 -11.82
CA LEU A 19 -14.40 -13.74 -10.99
C LEU A 19 -15.58 -14.21 -10.16
N ARG A 20 -15.80 -15.52 -10.13
CA ARG A 20 -16.78 -16.16 -9.26
C ARG A 20 -16.10 -17.29 -8.49
N VAL A 21 -16.35 -17.34 -7.20
CA VAL A 21 -16.00 -18.48 -6.35
C VAL A 21 -17.31 -19.12 -5.94
N GLY A 22 -17.42 -20.42 -6.15
CA GLY A 22 -18.62 -21.17 -5.83
C GLY A 22 -18.32 -22.53 -5.23
N GLU A 23 -19.35 -23.11 -4.66
CA GLU A 23 -19.32 -24.43 -4.07
C GLU A 23 -20.47 -25.26 -4.62
N SER A 24 -20.19 -26.52 -4.89
CA SER A 24 -21.22 -27.53 -5.10
C SER A 24 -21.21 -28.49 -3.93
N PRO A 25 -22.36 -28.72 -3.26
CA PRO A 25 -22.45 -29.66 -2.15
C PRO A 25 -21.94 -31.05 -2.56
N PRO A 26 -21.25 -31.77 -1.65
CA PRO A 26 -20.81 -33.13 -1.92
C PRO A 26 -22.00 -34.06 -2.14
N VAL A 27 -21.95 -34.85 -3.21
CA VAL A 27 -22.93 -35.89 -3.54
C VAL A 27 -22.31 -37.24 -3.17
N ILE A 28 -22.92 -37.91 -2.20
CA ILE A 28 -22.48 -39.23 -1.73
C ILE A 28 -23.35 -40.30 -2.38
N LYS A 29 -22.72 -41.33 -2.93
CA LYS A 29 -23.40 -42.56 -3.37
C LYS A 29 -22.59 -43.75 -2.91
N GLU A 30 -23.27 -44.75 -2.35
CA GLU A 30 -22.64 -45.99 -1.87
C GLU A 30 -21.47 -45.75 -0.89
N GLY A 31 -21.59 -44.73 -0.03
CA GLY A 31 -20.58 -44.40 0.98
C GLY A 31 -19.36 -43.64 0.47
N SER A 32 -19.29 -43.31 -0.82
CA SER A 32 -18.20 -42.53 -1.43
C SER A 32 -18.70 -41.20 -1.98
N VAL A 33 -17.88 -40.15 -1.87
CA VAL A 33 -18.17 -38.85 -2.49
C VAL A 33 -17.93 -38.97 -3.99
N ILE A 34 -18.99 -38.83 -4.79
CA ILE A 34 -18.94 -38.94 -6.26
C ILE A 34 -18.77 -37.58 -6.92
N ASP A 35 -19.34 -36.53 -6.34
CA ASP A 35 -19.29 -35.18 -6.91
C ASP A 35 -19.34 -34.11 -5.83
N GLY A 36 -19.05 -32.86 -6.20
CA GLY A 36 -19.00 -31.71 -5.30
C GLY A 36 -17.59 -31.17 -5.04
N GLY A 37 -17.50 -29.91 -4.60
CA GLY A 37 -16.23 -29.24 -4.34
C GLY A 37 -16.29 -27.73 -4.55
N PHE A 38 -15.13 -27.10 -4.46
CA PHE A 38 -14.96 -25.66 -4.66
C PHE A 38 -14.51 -25.36 -6.08
N PHE A 39 -15.00 -24.24 -6.62
CA PHE A 39 -14.72 -23.84 -7.98
C PHE A 39 -14.37 -22.35 -8.05
N ILE A 40 -13.33 -22.05 -8.81
CA ILE A 40 -13.00 -20.68 -9.23
C ILE A 40 -13.32 -20.57 -10.72
N ARG A 41 -14.16 -19.61 -11.07
CA ARG A 41 -14.52 -19.29 -12.45
C ARG A 41 -14.05 -17.89 -12.79
N ILE A 42 -13.17 -17.78 -13.78
CA ILE A 42 -12.65 -16.50 -14.28
C ILE A 42 -13.06 -16.39 -15.73
N GLY A 43 -13.64 -15.26 -16.12
CA GLY A 43 -14.05 -15.07 -17.50
C GLY A 43 -14.08 -13.61 -17.90
N ASP A 44 -14.16 -13.41 -19.19
CA ASP A 44 -14.40 -12.15 -19.85
C ASP A 44 -15.44 -12.33 -20.96
N ASP A 45 -15.72 -11.26 -21.71
CA ASP A 45 -16.73 -11.30 -22.78
C ASP A 45 -16.44 -12.34 -23.88
N SER A 46 -15.21 -12.86 -23.98
CA SER A 46 -14.82 -13.88 -24.96
C SER A 46 -15.04 -15.31 -24.46
N GLY A 47 -15.16 -15.52 -23.15
CA GLY A 47 -15.40 -16.83 -22.57
C GLY A 47 -14.95 -16.94 -21.12
N ASP A 48 -15.10 -18.14 -20.57
CA ASP A 48 -14.78 -18.40 -19.18
C ASP A 48 -14.01 -19.70 -18.98
N LYS A 49 -13.19 -19.73 -17.93
CA LYS A 49 -12.50 -20.92 -17.45
C LYS A 49 -12.97 -21.25 -16.05
N MET A 50 -13.22 -22.53 -15.80
CA MET A 50 -13.57 -23.07 -14.50
C MET A 50 -12.44 -23.97 -14.01
N ILE A 51 -12.02 -23.74 -12.76
CA ILE A 51 -11.00 -24.52 -12.07
C ILE A 51 -11.68 -25.17 -10.86
N ARG A 52 -11.69 -26.49 -10.80
CA ARG A 52 -12.09 -27.25 -9.62
C ARG A 52 -10.89 -27.31 -8.67
N LEU A 53 -11.12 -26.98 -7.41
CA LEU A 53 -10.13 -27.10 -6.34
C LEU A 53 -10.33 -28.43 -5.63
N SER A 54 -9.22 -29.05 -5.23
CA SER A 54 -9.25 -30.07 -4.17
C SER A 54 -9.55 -29.42 -2.81
N ASP A 55 -10.00 -30.23 -1.85
CA ASP A 55 -10.31 -29.75 -0.51
C ASP A 55 -9.09 -29.09 0.16
N GLN A 56 -7.90 -29.65 -0.06
CA GLN A 56 -6.64 -29.11 0.48
C GLN A 56 -6.28 -27.76 -0.13
N GLU A 57 -6.46 -27.59 -1.45
CA GLU A 57 -6.22 -26.32 -2.13
C GLU A 57 -7.21 -25.24 -1.69
N ALA A 58 -8.49 -25.60 -1.57
CA ALA A 58 -9.53 -24.69 -1.09
C ALA A 58 -9.22 -24.21 0.33
N LEU A 59 -8.79 -25.12 1.22
CA LEU A 59 -8.41 -24.81 2.58
C LEU A 59 -7.17 -23.90 2.66
N ASP A 60 -6.12 -24.21 1.90
CA ASP A 60 -4.89 -23.41 1.85
C ASP A 60 -5.16 -21.98 1.36
N ILE A 61 -5.94 -21.84 0.29
CA ILE A 61 -6.34 -20.52 -0.24
C ILE A 61 -7.12 -19.73 0.81
N ALA A 62 -8.08 -20.35 1.50
CA ALA A 62 -8.86 -19.69 2.54
C ALA A 62 -7.96 -19.18 3.68
N TYR A 63 -7.03 -20.00 4.18
CA TYR A 63 -6.09 -19.58 5.22
C TYR A 63 -5.18 -18.44 4.75
N ARG A 64 -4.67 -18.49 3.52
CA ARG A 64 -3.82 -17.42 2.98
C ARG A 64 -4.57 -16.09 2.87
N ILE A 65 -5.84 -16.11 2.49
CA ILE A 65 -6.68 -14.90 2.44
C ILE A 65 -6.88 -14.32 3.85
N ILE A 66 -7.19 -15.18 4.83
CA ILE A 66 -7.38 -14.76 6.23
C ILE A 66 -6.09 -14.13 6.79
N GLU A 67 -4.94 -14.78 6.58
CA GLU A 67 -3.65 -14.26 7.04
C GLU A 67 -3.21 -12.98 6.31
N ALA A 68 -3.52 -12.86 5.02
CA ALA A 68 -3.30 -11.62 4.28
C ALA A 68 -4.16 -10.47 4.84
N TYR A 69 -5.44 -10.74 5.12
CA TYR A 69 -6.34 -9.76 5.73
C TYR A 69 -5.86 -9.33 7.12
N ARG A 70 -5.50 -10.29 7.99
CA ARG A 70 -4.95 -10.00 9.33
C ARG A 70 -3.72 -9.10 9.26
N ARG A 71 -2.79 -9.39 8.34
CA ARG A 71 -1.61 -8.54 8.11
C ARG A 71 -2.00 -7.15 7.64
N HIS A 72 -2.91 -7.05 6.66
CA HIS A 72 -3.39 -5.78 6.14
C HIS A 72 -3.99 -4.89 7.24
N VAL A 73 -4.88 -5.45 8.07
CA VAL A 73 -5.49 -4.72 9.19
C VAL A 73 -4.45 -4.27 10.21
N ARG A 74 -3.47 -5.10 10.57
CA ARG A 74 -2.39 -4.70 11.49
C ARG A 74 -1.56 -3.56 10.93
N THR A 75 -1.19 -3.63 9.65
CA THR A 75 -0.45 -2.55 8.99
C THR A 75 -1.27 -1.27 8.94
N PHE A 76 -2.56 -1.37 8.60
CA PHE A 76 -3.47 -0.22 8.56
C PHE A 76 -3.62 0.42 9.94
N ALA A 77 -3.89 -0.38 10.99
CA ALA A 77 -3.98 0.11 12.36
C ALA A 77 -2.67 0.76 12.84
N ARG A 78 -1.51 0.17 12.50
CA ARG A 78 -0.21 0.78 12.82
C ARG A 78 -0.01 2.11 12.10
N LEU A 79 -0.42 2.22 10.84
CA LEU A 79 -0.36 3.48 10.10
C LEU A 79 -1.31 4.52 10.69
N ASP A 80 -2.50 4.11 11.16
CA ASP A 80 -3.48 4.98 11.81
C ASP A 80 -2.98 5.48 13.18
N GLU A 81 -2.39 4.59 13.99
CA GLU A 81 -1.72 4.96 15.25
C GLU A 81 -0.55 5.91 15.01
N LEU A 82 0.32 5.63 14.04
CA LEU A 82 1.41 6.53 13.66
C LEU A 82 0.90 7.89 13.18
N SER A 83 -0.17 7.90 12.38
CA SER A 83 -0.82 9.13 11.91
C SER A 83 -1.43 9.92 13.06
N TYR A 84 -2.04 9.25 14.04
CA TYR A 84 -2.60 9.86 15.24
C TYR A 84 -1.52 10.39 16.19
N GLU A 85 -0.43 9.66 16.39
CA GLU A 85 0.73 10.13 17.16
C GLU A 85 1.39 11.33 16.51
N GLN A 86 1.52 11.34 15.17
CA GLN A 86 1.99 12.49 14.41
C GLN A 86 1.06 13.68 14.58
N TYR A 87 -0.25 13.51 14.39
CA TYR A 87 -1.24 14.56 14.61
C TYR A 87 -1.18 15.13 16.04
N LYS A 88 -1.05 14.26 17.05
CA LYS A 88 -0.90 14.66 18.45
C LYS A 88 0.39 15.44 18.68
N ARG A 89 1.52 15.01 18.12
CA ARG A 89 2.79 15.76 18.18
C ARG A 89 2.67 17.12 17.50
N THR A 90 2.07 17.20 16.32
CA THR A 90 1.84 18.47 15.61
C THR A 90 0.89 19.41 16.37
N ARG A 91 -0.12 18.87 17.06
CA ARG A 91 -1.02 19.69 17.89
C ARG A 91 -0.38 20.14 19.20
N MET A 92 0.38 19.27 19.88
CA MET A 92 1.06 19.64 21.13
C MET A 92 2.22 20.62 20.85
N ALA A 93 2.92 20.49 19.72
CA ALA A 93 3.91 21.47 19.27
C ALA A 93 3.29 22.84 18.94
N LYS A 94 2.02 22.88 18.51
CA LYS A 94 1.28 24.14 18.29
C LYS A 94 0.85 24.85 19.57
N ASP A 95 0.80 24.14 20.70
CA ASP A 95 0.38 24.72 21.99
C ASP A 95 1.59 25.19 22.84
N GLU A 96 2.83 24.77 22.53
CA GLU A 96 4.04 25.10 23.32
C GLU A 96 5.05 26.04 22.65
N GLU A 97 5.01 26.27 21.32
CA GLU A 97 5.91 27.23 20.67
C GLU A 97 5.16 28.14 19.69
N GLU A 98 5.43 29.44 19.78
CA GLU A 98 5.10 30.45 18.78
C GLU A 98 5.55 29.94 17.40
N VAL A 99 4.61 29.44 16.59
CA VAL A 99 4.92 28.90 15.26
C VAL A 99 5.31 30.06 14.35
N GLU A 100 6.62 30.31 14.25
CA GLU A 100 7.19 30.91 13.05
C GLU A 100 6.70 30.09 11.86
N GLU A 101 6.04 30.74 10.89
CA GLU A 101 5.62 30.10 9.66
C GLU A 101 6.82 29.36 9.04
N LEU A 102 6.70 28.05 8.85
CA LEU A 102 7.66 27.23 8.09
C LEU A 102 7.66 27.70 6.64
N SER A 103 8.39 28.78 6.39
CA SER A 103 8.61 29.31 5.05
C SER A 103 9.41 28.30 4.24
N ALA A 104 9.25 28.31 2.92
CA ALA A 104 10.06 27.48 2.02
C ALA A 104 11.58 27.63 2.27
N GLU A 105 12.01 28.77 2.82
CA GLU A 105 13.41 29.06 3.13
C GLU A 105 13.93 28.32 4.37
N THR A 106 13.09 28.06 5.37
CA THR A 106 13.50 27.29 6.57
C THR A 106 13.56 25.79 6.24
N LEU A 107 12.54 25.27 5.56
CA LEU A 107 12.52 23.89 5.05
C LEU A 107 13.76 23.57 4.21
N GLU A 108 14.15 24.51 3.33
CA GLU A 108 15.30 24.32 2.46
C GLU A 108 16.63 24.30 3.22
N LYS A 109 16.80 25.20 4.18
CA LYS A 109 18.00 25.24 5.02
C LYS A 109 18.16 23.96 5.83
N GLU A 110 17.07 23.45 6.38
CA GLU A 110 17.07 22.22 7.19
C GLU A 110 17.44 20.99 6.35
N VAL A 111 16.89 20.85 5.14
CA VAL A 111 17.28 19.76 4.22
C VAL A 111 18.76 19.87 3.85
N ILE A 112 19.25 21.07 3.52
CA ILE A 112 20.66 21.27 3.15
C ILE A 112 21.59 20.95 4.33
N ASN A 113 21.24 21.37 5.55
CA ASN A 113 22.04 21.09 6.74
C ASN A 113 22.07 19.60 7.04
N TYR A 114 20.92 18.93 7.01
CA TYR A 114 20.85 17.48 7.20
C TYR A 114 21.69 16.73 6.16
N LEU A 115 21.63 17.13 4.89
CA LEU A 115 22.46 16.53 3.85
C LEU A 115 23.96 16.76 4.12
N LYS A 116 24.37 17.94 4.61
CA LYS A 116 25.78 18.20 4.97
C LYS A 116 26.25 17.31 6.12
N GLU A 117 25.42 17.13 7.14
CA GLU A 117 25.72 16.28 8.29
C GLU A 117 25.82 14.80 7.91
N ASN A 118 25.02 14.36 6.93
CA ASN A 118 25.00 12.98 6.44
C ASN A 118 25.90 12.74 5.22
N GLY A 119 26.96 13.54 5.05
CA GLY A 119 27.99 13.28 4.04
C GLY A 119 27.63 13.69 2.60
N GLY A 120 26.52 14.42 2.42
CA GLY A 120 26.11 15.05 1.16
C GLY A 120 25.02 14.31 0.39
N GLU A 121 24.51 13.19 0.90
CA GLU A 121 23.49 12.38 0.24
C GLU A 121 22.54 11.76 1.28
N ALA A 122 21.24 11.77 0.98
CA ALA A 122 20.22 11.04 1.73
C ALA A 122 19.08 10.63 0.80
N THR A 123 18.25 9.70 1.23
CA THR A 123 17.01 9.33 0.54
C THR A 123 15.83 10.17 1.01
N LEU A 124 14.78 10.28 0.18
CA LEU A 124 13.53 10.93 0.57
C LEU A 124 12.90 10.26 1.81
N ASP A 125 13.07 8.95 1.96
CA ASP A 125 12.60 8.22 3.14
C ASP A 125 13.39 8.58 4.40
N GLU A 126 14.72 8.74 4.29
CA GLU A 126 15.56 9.19 5.41
C GLU A 126 15.23 10.62 5.82
N LEU A 127 15.04 11.53 4.85
CA LEU A 127 14.59 12.90 5.12
C LEU A 127 13.22 12.91 5.80
N ARG A 128 12.29 12.06 5.36
CA ARG A 128 10.97 11.93 5.97
C ARG A 128 11.03 11.44 7.41
N ILE A 129 11.89 10.46 7.68
CA ILE A 129 12.04 9.87 9.03
C ILE A 129 12.76 10.83 9.98
N ALA A 130 13.78 11.53 9.49
CA ALA A 130 14.64 12.37 10.32
C ALA A 130 14.12 13.80 10.51
N LEU A 131 13.51 14.40 9.48
CA LEU A 131 12.99 15.78 9.51
C LEU A 131 11.46 15.77 9.56
N SER A 132 10.79 15.59 8.42
CA SER A 132 9.34 15.39 8.32
C SER A 132 8.91 15.07 6.88
N GLU A 133 7.64 14.72 6.68
CA GLU A 133 7.04 14.58 5.34
C GLU A 133 7.09 15.89 4.53
N GLU A 134 6.96 17.04 5.19
CA GLU A 134 6.99 18.35 4.52
C GLU A 134 8.37 18.65 3.93
N HIS A 135 9.44 18.26 4.63
CA HIS A 135 10.82 18.36 4.12
C HIS A 135 11.07 17.42 2.95
N ALA A 136 10.58 16.18 3.03
CA ALA A 136 10.71 15.22 1.93
C ALA A 136 9.88 15.65 0.70
N ALA A 137 8.67 16.20 0.91
CA ALA A 137 7.83 16.73 -0.15
C ALA A 137 8.46 17.98 -0.80
N TYR A 138 9.04 18.88 0.00
CA TYR A 138 9.77 20.04 -0.49
C TYR A 138 11.01 19.62 -1.29
N ALA A 139 11.82 18.69 -0.76
CA ALA A 139 12.98 18.12 -1.43
C ALA A 139 12.66 17.29 -2.68
N ARG A 140 11.39 16.98 -2.94
CA ARG A 140 10.94 16.33 -4.18
C ARG A 140 10.69 17.34 -5.31
N GLY A 141 10.42 18.59 -4.95
CA GLY A 141 10.20 19.69 -5.90
C GLY A 141 11.50 20.43 -6.26
N PRO A 142 11.42 21.40 -7.19
CA PRO A 142 12.56 22.27 -7.49
C PRO A 142 12.84 23.20 -6.29
N MET A 143 13.98 22.99 -5.64
CA MET A 143 14.51 23.86 -4.58
C MET A 143 15.00 25.20 -5.14
N ARG A 144 14.92 26.28 -4.34
CA ARG A 144 15.35 27.63 -4.79
C ARG A 144 16.88 27.70 -4.95
N ASP A 145 17.61 27.13 -4.00
CA ASP A 145 19.05 26.93 -4.03
C ASP A 145 19.33 25.68 -4.88
N LYS A 146 19.90 25.90 -6.07
CA LYS A 146 20.20 24.85 -7.06
C LYS A 146 21.33 23.90 -6.63
N LYS A 147 21.73 23.94 -5.37
CA LYS A 147 22.75 23.08 -4.76
C LYS A 147 22.24 21.69 -4.43
N VAL A 148 20.96 21.38 -4.63
CA VAL A 148 20.41 20.05 -4.39
C VAL A 148 19.93 19.43 -5.70
N LYS A 149 20.36 18.19 -5.96
CA LYS A 149 19.97 17.39 -7.11
C LYS A 149 19.21 16.16 -6.65
N ILE A 150 18.09 15.88 -7.32
CA ILE A 150 17.28 14.69 -7.08
C ILE A 150 17.55 13.68 -8.19
N GLU A 151 17.91 12.46 -7.80
CA GLU A 151 18.09 11.32 -8.70
C GLU A 151 17.20 10.17 -8.22
N GLY A 152 15.96 10.12 -8.71
CA GLY A 152 14.96 9.14 -8.27
C GLY A 152 14.50 9.42 -6.84
N THR A 153 14.82 8.52 -5.90
CA THR A 153 14.52 8.66 -4.46
C THR A 153 15.67 9.26 -3.65
N ARG A 154 16.80 9.55 -4.30
CA ARG A 154 18.00 10.11 -3.65
C ARG A 154 18.08 11.61 -3.84
N VAL A 155 18.44 12.30 -2.77
CA VAL A 155 18.66 13.74 -2.69
C VAL A 155 20.14 13.96 -2.39
N LYS A 156 20.83 14.68 -3.26
CA LYS A 156 22.28 14.92 -3.18
C LYS A 156 22.60 16.40 -3.18
N LEU A 157 23.56 16.80 -2.37
CA LEU A 157 24.19 18.11 -2.51
C LEU A 157 25.14 18.11 -3.71
N ILE A 158 24.93 19.04 -4.63
CA ILE A 158 25.89 19.41 -5.66
C ILE A 158 27.03 20.14 -4.94
N LYS A 159 28.22 19.53 -4.93
CA LYS A 159 29.43 20.22 -4.51
C LYS A 159 29.85 21.17 -5.63
N ASP A 160 30.12 22.42 -5.27
CA ASP A 160 30.90 23.34 -6.12
C ASP A 160 32.32 22.80 -6.35
#